data_AF-A0AAN9HR05-F1
#
_entry.id   AF-A0AAN9HR05-F1
#
_cell.length_a   1.000
_cell.length_b   1.000
_cell.length_c   1.000
_cell.angle_alpha   90.00
_cell.angle_beta   90.00
_cell.angle_gamma   90.00
#
_symmetry.space_group_name_H-M   'P 1'
#
loop_
_entity.id
_entity.type
_entity.pdbx_description
1 polymer ?
#
loop_
_entity_poly.entity_id
_entity_poly.type
_entity_poly.pdbx_seq_one_letter_code
_entity_poly.pdbx_strand_id
1 'polypeptide(L)'
;MEGKKQAVKVQLQAVLLIMLVMVTSPVLGCTPTDGRGCKDCIVNQMRNGCPACMSILHCMARCLWGANSRSSCINKCKCNNGYPTISDCKRCMSQCKCSCVN
;
A
#
# COMPACT_ATOMS: atom_id res chain seq x y z
N MET A 1 45.70 -1.89 -23.99
CA MET A 1 44.24 -2.15 -24.01
C MET A 1 43.68 -2.39 -22.58
N GLU A 2 44.25 -1.76 -21.56
CA GLU A 2 43.97 -2.07 -20.15
C GLU A 2 43.03 -1.06 -19.46
N GLY A 3 43.05 0.21 -19.87
CA GLY A 3 42.17 1.25 -19.32
C GLY A 3 40.67 1.00 -19.59
N LYS A 4 40.32 0.39 -20.73
CA LYS A 4 38.93 -0.01 -21.03
C LYS A 4 38.41 -1.10 -20.09
N LYS A 5 39.27 -2.03 -19.67
CA LYS A 5 38.89 -3.13 -18.75
C LYS A 5 38.63 -2.61 -17.34
N GLN A 6 39.44 -1.66 -16.88
CA GLN A 6 39.23 -0.98 -15.59
C GLN A 6 37.96 -0.12 -15.59
N ALA A 7 37.72 0.66 -16.65
CA ALA A 7 36.50 1.47 -16.77
C ALA A 7 35.22 0.61 -16.74
N VAL A 8 35.20 -0.53 -17.43
CA VAL A 8 34.05 -1.46 -17.42
C VAL A 8 33.84 -2.07 -16.03
N LYS A 9 34.92 -2.39 -15.30
CA LYS A 9 34.84 -2.93 -13.94
C LYS A 9 34.25 -1.91 -12.97
N VAL A 10 34.68 -0.65 -13.06
CA VAL A 10 34.18 0.47 -12.25
C VAL A 10 32.71 0.78 -12.58
N GLN A 11 32.34 0.79 -13.86
CA GLN A 11 30.96 0.99 -14.29
C GLN A 11 30.03 -0.13 -13.80
N LEU A 12 30.47 -1.39 -13.86
CA LEU A 12 29.69 -2.52 -13.34
C LEU A 12 29.51 -2.44 -11.82
N GLN A 13 30.56 -2.05 -11.08
CA GLN A 13 30.49 -1.85 -9.64
C GLN A 13 29.53 -0.70 -9.27
N ALA A 14 29.58 0.41 -10.01
CA ALA A 14 28.67 1.55 -9.79
C ALA A 14 27.21 1.16 -10.07
N VAL A 15 26.92 0.44 -11.16
CA VAL A 15 25.58 -0.03 -11.48
C VAL A 15 25.07 -1.01 -10.41
N LEU A 16 25.93 -1.92 -9.92
CA LEU A 16 25.56 -2.85 -8.84
C LEU A 16 25.20 -2.11 -7.54
N LEU A 17 25.96 -1.07 -7.20
CA LEU A 17 25.69 -0.21 -6.04
C LEU A 17 24.39 0.57 -6.20
N ILE A 18 24.11 1.11 -7.38
CA ILE A 18 22.86 1.83 -7.68
C ILE A 18 21.65 0.88 -7.56
N MET A 19 21.77 -0.36 -8.07
CA MET A 19 20.72 -1.37 -7.91
C MET A 19 20.47 -1.70 -6.43
N LEU A 20 21.52 -1.85 -5.61
CA LEU A 20 21.43 -2.08 -4.16
C LEU A 20 20.77 -0.91 -3.39
N VAL A 21 20.95 0.32 -3.86
CA VAL A 21 20.28 1.50 -3.27
C VAL A 21 18.79 1.53 -3.61
N MET A 22 18.38 1.00 -4.77
CA MET A 22 16.96 0.98 -5.15
C MET A 22 16.15 -0.08 -4.40
N VAL A 23 16.74 -1.22 -4.00
CA VAL A 23 16.08 -2.21 -3.13
C VAL A 23 15.98 -1.77 -1.67
N THR A 24 16.80 -0.80 -1.23
CA THR A 24 16.79 -0.27 0.14
C THR A 24 15.90 0.94 0.32
N SER A 25 15.18 1.38 -0.71
CA SER A 25 14.07 2.32 -0.52
C SER A 25 13.10 1.69 0.47
N PRO A 26 12.94 2.25 1.68
CA PRO A 26 11.94 1.76 2.59
C PRO A 26 10.62 1.98 1.89
N VAL A 27 10.03 0.90 1.39
CA VAL A 27 8.59 0.85 1.31
C VAL A 27 8.19 1.15 2.76
N LEU A 28 7.57 2.31 3.01
CA LEU A 28 6.88 2.60 4.27
C LEU A 28 5.67 1.64 4.39
N GLY A 29 5.93 0.36 4.19
CA GLY A 29 5.04 -0.75 4.35
C GLY A 29 5.11 -1.16 5.79
N CYS A 30 3.95 -1.52 6.30
CA CYS A 30 3.75 -2.02 7.64
C CYS A 30 4.73 -3.14 7.96
N THR A 31 5.80 -2.84 8.68
CA THR A 31 6.74 -3.85 9.17
C THR A 31 6.03 -4.66 10.27
N PRO A 32 5.87 -5.98 10.09
CA PRO A 32 5.21 -6.79 11.11
C PRO A 32 6.21 -7.01 12.24
N THR A 33 6.07 -6.31 13.36
CA THR A 33 6.86 -6.67 14.55
C THR A 33 6.24 -7.89 15.27
N ASP A 34 4.90 -8.07 15.26
CA ASP A 34 4.27 -9.15 16.07
C ASP A 34 2.89 -9.64 15.57
N GLY A 35 2.67 -9.81 14.27
CA GLY A 35 1.44 -10.41 13.69
C GLY A 35 0.13 -9.62 13.84
N ARG A 36 -0.02 -8.81 14.90
CA ARG A 36 -1.01 -7.74 15.10
C ARG A 36 -0.62 -6.47 14.34
N GLY A 37 0.68 -6.23 14.19
CA GLY A 37 1.25 -4.99 13.66
C GLY A 37 0.79 -4.63 12.24
N CYS A 38 0.54 -5.59 11.35
CA CYS A 38 0.11 -5.22 9.99
C CYS A 38 -1.35 -4.75 9.93
N LYS A 39 -2.26 -5.41 10.65
CA LYS A 39 -3.66 -4.96 10.74
C LYS A 39 -3.72 -3.57 11.38
N ASP A 40 -3.03 -3.39 12.49
CA ASP A 40 -2.99 -2.11 13.20
C ASP A 40 -2.31 -1.02 12.36
N CYS A 41 -1.25 -1.35 11.61
CA CYS A 41 -0.61 -0.42 10.69
C CYS A 41 -1.52 -0.04 9.51
N ILE A 42 -2.23 -0.98 8.89
CA ILE A 42 -3.21 -0.67 7.84
C ILE A 42 -4.30 0.25 8.38
N VAL A 43 -4.84 -0.05 9.57
CA VAL A 43 -5.85 0.78 10.22
C VAL A 43 -5.30 2.17 10.56
N ASN A 44 -4.07 2.25 11.06
CA ASN A 44 -3.41 3.51 11.38
C ASN A 44 -3.12 4.34 10.13
N GLN A 45 -2.66 3.71 9.03
CA GLN A 45 -2.44 4.40 7.76
C GLN A 45 -3.74 4.84 7.11
N MET A 46 -4.81 4.05 7.21
CA MET A 46 -6.14 4.51 6.78
C MET A 46 -6.60 5.71 7.60
N ARG A 47 -6.38 5.69 8.92
CA ARG A 47 -6.77 6.78 9.82
C ARG A 47 -6.02 8.08 9.53
N ASN A 48 -4.71 8.00 9.25
CA ASN A 48 -3.86 9.18 9.09
C ASN A 48 -3.69 9.62 7.63
N GLY A 49 -3.61 8.67 6.69
CA GLY A 49 -3.42 8.93 5.27
C GLY A 49 -4.70 9.12 4.48
N CYS A 50 -5.79 8.40 4.84
CA CYS A 50 -7.07 8.45 4.12
C CYS A 50 -8.28 8.48 5.08
N PRO A 51 -8.34 9.41 6.06
CA PRO A 51 -9.37 9.39 7.12
C PRO A 51 -10.80 9.37 6.57
N ALA A 52 -11.04 10.08 5.47
CA ALA A 52 -12.34 10.15 4.82
C ALA A 52 -12.84 8.78 4.28
N CYS A 53 -11.92 7.84 4.04
CA CYS A 53 -12.23 6.50 3.55
C CYS A 53 -12.53 5.50 4.66
N MET A 54 -12.19 5.82 5.92
CA MET A 54 -12.34 4.90 7.04
C MET A 54 -13.79 4.45 7.23
N SER A 55 -14.74 5.39 7.16
CA SER A 55 -16.18 5.12 7.33
C SER A 55 -16.73 4.19 6.25
N ILE A 56 -16.36 4.43 4.98
CA ILE A 56 -16.83 3.63 3.84
C ILE A 56 -16.20 2.23 3.86
N LEU A 57 -14.89 2.14 4.10
CA LEU A 57 -14.18 0.87 4.20
C LEU A 57 -14.68 0.01 5.36
N HIS A 58 -14.92 0.63 6.53
CA HIS A 58 -15.47 -0.07 7.69
C HIS A 58 -16.91 -0.54 7.44
N CYS A 59 -17.74 0.27 6.77
CA CYS A 59 -19.09 -0.14 6.37
C CYS A 59 -19.05 -1.34 5.42
N MET A 60 -18.21 -1.30 4.39
CA MET A 60 -18.05 -2.39 3.42
C MET A 60 -17.55 -3.66 4.09
N ALA A 61 -16.55 -3.57 4.97
CA ALA A 61 -16.03 -4.71 5.72
C ALA A 61 -17.13 -5.38 6.57
N ARG A 62 -17.88 -4.60 7.37
CA ARG A 62 -19.00 -5.14 8.16
C ARG A 62 -20.11 -5.72 7.30
N CYS A 63 -20.43 -5.09 6.17
CA CYS A 63 -21.47 -5.60 5.29
C CYS A 63 -21.08 -6.95 4.67
N LEU A 64 -19.83 -7.08 4.21
CA LEU A 64 -19.31 -8.31 3.61
C LEU A 64 -19.15 -9.43 4.65
N TRP A 65 -18.76 -9.12 5.88
CA TRP A 65 -18.75 -10.11 6.98
C TRP A 65 -20.14 -10.67 7.30
N GLY A 66 -21.21 -9.92 7.01
CA GLY A 66 -22.58 -10.40 7.13
C GLY A 66 -23.06 -11.26 5.94
N ALA A 67 -22.15 -11.84 5.14
CA ALA A 67 -22.44 -12.65 3.96
C ALA A 67 -23.31 -11.97 2.88
N ASN A 68 -23.31 -10.63 2.84
CA ASN A 68 -24.02 -9.87 1.82
C ASN A 68 -23.24 -9.85 0.49
N SER A 69 -23.96 -9.71 -0.63
CA SER A 69 -23.34 -9.51 -1.93
C SER A 69 -22.64 -8.15 -2.01
N ARG A 70 -21.57 -8.07 -2.80
CA ARG A 70 -20.82 -6.83 -3.03
C ARG A 70 -21.71 -5.67 -3.50
N SER A 71 -22.64 -5.93 -4.42
CA SER A 71 -23.57 -4.92 -4.94
C SER A 71 -24.52 -4.40 -3.85
N SER A 72 -25.04 -5.28 -2.99
CA SER A 72 -25.84 -4.90 -1.83
C SER A 72 -25.05 -3.97 -0.89
N CYS A 73 -23.79 -4.31 -0.61
CA CYS A 73 -22.92 -3.49 0.25
C CYS A 73 -22.58 -2.12 -0.34
N ILE A 74 -22.32 -2.04 -1.65
CA ILE A 74 -22.06 -0.77 -2.34
C ILE A 74 -23.26 0.18 -2.19
N ASN A 75 -24.48 -0.33 -2.35
CA ASN A 75 -25.70 0.46 -2.18
C ASN A 75 -25.92 0.84 -0.71
N LYS A 76 -25.80 -0.14 0.21
CA LYS A 76 -25.97 0.05 1.66
C LYS A 76 -25.01 1.08 2.25
N CYS A 77 -23.77 1.09 1.78
CA CYS A 77 -22.73 2.01 2.23
C CYS A 77 -22.71 3.33 1.43
N LYS A 78 -23.68 3.56 0.53
CA LYS A 78 -23.83 4.77 -0.31
C LYS A 78 -22.55 5.14 -1.07
N CYS A 79 -21.84 4.13 -1.55
CA CYS A 79 -20.52 4.27 -2.18
C CYS A 79 -20.52 5.00 -3.54
N ASN A 80 -21.70 5.21 -4.13
CA ASN A 80 -21.87 5.80 -5.47
C ASN A 80 -22.21 7.30 -5.45
N ASN A 81 -22.71 7.83 -4.33
CA ASN A 81 -23.27 9.19 -4.26
C ASN A 81 -22.68 10.03 -3.10
N GLY A 82 -21.58 9.56 -2.49
CA GLY A 82 -20.88 10.26 -1.41
C GLY A 82 -19.44 10.55 -1.77
N TYR A 83 -18.90 11.66 -1.25
CA TYR A 83 -17.46 11.91 -1.24
C TYR A 83 -16.88 11.41 0.10
N PRO A 84 -15.75 10.68 0.10
CA PRO A 84 -15.00 10.18 -1.07
C PRO A 84 -15.68 8.97 -1.73
N THR A 85 -15.51 8.78 -3.04
CA THR A 85 -16.02 7.58 -3.72
C THR A 85 -15.16 6.35 -3.40
N ILE A 86 -15.64 5.13 -3.70
CA ILE A 86 -14.80 3.92 -3.61
C ILE A 86 -13.52 4.07 -4.46
N SER A 87 -13.63 4.70 -5.62
CA SER A 87 -12.48 4.92 -6.52
C SER A 87 -11.45 5.86 -5.88
N ASP A 88 -11.89 6.93 -5.24
CA ASP A 88 -11.02 7.84 -4.48
C ASP A 88 -10.32 7.10 -3.35
N CYS A 89 -11.06 6.25 -2.63
CA CYS A 89 -10.49 5.45 -1.56
C CYS A 89 -9.50 4.41 -2.06
N LYS A 90 -9.75 3.77 -3.20
CA LYS A 90 -8.79 2.85 -3.82
C LYS A 90 -7.52 3.59 -4.24
N ARG A 91 -7.65 4.79 -4.82
CA ARG A 91 -6.51 5.64 -5.20
C ARG A 91 -5.70 6.05 -3.97
N CYS A 92 -6.36 6.53 -2.93
CA CYS A 92 -5.72 6.93 -1.68
C CYS A 92 -5.00 5.75 -1.02
N MET A 93 -5.65 4.58 -0.98
CA MET A 93 -5.02 3.36 -0.48
C MET A 93 -3.86 2.87 -1.33
N SER A 94 -3.87 3.03 -2.66
CA SER A 94 -2.70 2.66 -3.48
C SER A 94 -1.48 3.55 -3.23
N GLN A 95 -1.69 4.77 -2.74
CA GLN A 95 -0.61 5.66 -2.30
C GLN A 95 -0.12 5.28 -0.90
N CYS A 96 -1.03 4.79 -0.05
CA CYS A 96 -0.69 4.13 1.21
C CYS A 96 -0.07 2.76 0.91
N LYS A 97 1.25 2.70 0.67
CA LYS A 97 1.99 1.46 0.38
C LYS A 97 2.04 0.49 1.58
N CYS A 98 0.89 0.09 2.13
CA CYS A 98 0.79 -0.93 3.16
C CYS A 98 0.88 -2.31 2.48
N SER A 99 2.05 -2.94 2.56
CA SER A 99 2.22 -4.36 2.19
C SER A 99 2.42 -5.17 3.47
N CYS A 100 1.53 -6.13 3.74
CA CYS A 100 1.80 -7.18 4.72
C CYS A 100 2.59 -8.26 4.00
N VAL A 101 3.92 -8.15 4.00
CA VAL A 101 4.78 -9.26 3.60
C VAL A 101 4.77 -10.25 4.77
N ASN A 102 4.34 -11.48 4.51
CA ASN A 102 4.25 -12.54 5.52
C ASN A 102 5.63 -13.02 5.94
#